data_AF-A0A9D9JLL4-F1
#
_entry.id   AF-A0A9D9JLL4-F1
#
_cell.length_a   1.000
_cell.length_b   1.000
_cell.length_c   1.000
_cell.angle_alpha   90.00
_cell.angle_beta   90.00
_cell.angle_gamma   90.00
#
_symmetry.space_group_name_H-M   'P 1'
#
loop_
_entity.id
_entity.type
_entity.pdbx_description
1 polymer ?
#
loop_
_entity_poly.entity_id
_entity_poly.type
_entity_poly.pdbx_seq_one_letter_code
_entity_poly.pdbx_strand_id
1 'polypeptide(L)' 'IPEVWLIDLPGQRVLVFRSPTPPDYRELREHRPPDQLSPLAFPDLILPVAELLGLGT' A
#
# COMPACT_ATOMS: atom_id res chain seq x y z
N ILE A 1 12.72 -1.11 -8.34
CA ILE A 1 11.58 -0.37 -7.76
C ILE A 1 11.60 -0.63 -6.25
N PRO A 2 11.71 0.40 -5.39
CA PRO A 2 11.87 0.20 -3.94
C PRO A 2 10.58 -0.26 -3.23
N GLU A 3 9.42 0.07 -3.78
CA GLU A 3 8.11 -0.40 -3.32
C GLU A 3 7.09 -0.55 -4.45
N VAL A 4 6.15 -1.48 -4.30
CA VAL A 4 5.01 -1.68 -5.21
C VAL A 4 3.75 -1.80 -4.36
N TRP A 5 2.68 -1.10 -4.75
CA TRP A 5 1.39 -1.18 -4.09
C TRP A 5 0.39 -1.84 -5.05
N LEU A 6 -0.29 -2.89 -4.61
CA LEU A 6 -1.38 -3.54 -5.35
C LEU A 6 -2.69 -3.22 -4.65
N ILE A 7 -3.61 -2.60 -5.40
CA ILE A 7 -4.96 -2.28 -4.93
C ILE A 7 -5.88 -3.45 -5.27
N ASP A 8 -6.27 -4.22 -4.26
CA ASP A 8 -7.20 -5.34 -4.39
C ASP A 8 -8.61 -4.84 -4.04
N LEU A 9 -9.34 -4.37 -5.06
CA LEU A 9 -10.70 -3.85 -4.90
C LEU A 9 -11.70 -4.93 -4.46
N PRO A 10 -11.73 -6.14 -5.04
CA PRO A 10 -12.60 -7.21 -4.54
C PRO A 10 -12.30 -7.60 -3.09
N GLY A 11 -11.03 -7.63 -2.71
CA GLY A 11 -10.57 -7.93 -1.35
C GLY A 11 -10.60 -6.76 -0.38
N GLN A 12 -10.98 -5.56 -0.86
CA GLN A 12 -10.97 -4.28 -0.13
C GLN A 12 -9.70 -4.05 0.70
N ARG A 13 -8.53 -4.25 0.08
CA ARG A 13 -7.24 -4.10 0.75
C ARG A 13 -6.17 -3.55 -0.19
N VAL A 14 -5.13 -2.99 0.41
CA VAL A 14 -3.90 -2.60 -0.29
C VAL A 14 -2.78 -3.50 0.16
N LEU A 15 -2.11 -4.15 -0.80
CA LEU A 15 -0.91 -4.95 -0.56
C LEU A 15 0.32 -4.08 -0.85
N VAL A 16 1.18 -3.87 0.13
CA VAL A 16 2.40 -3.08 0.02
C VAL A 16 3.61 -4.00 0.05
N PHE A 17 4.36 -4.00 -1.06
CA PHE A 17 5.58 -4.76 -1.24
C PHE A 17 6.80 -3.84 -1.10
N ARG A 18 7.76 -4.16 -0.23
CA ARG A 18 8.96 -3.37 0.06
C ARG A 18 10.21 -4.24 0.16
N SER A 19 11.38 -3.59 0.19
CA SER A 19 12.69 -4.23 0.32
C SER A 19 12.95 -5.28 -0.77
N PRO A 20 13.02 -4.87 -2.05
CA PRO A 20 13.27 -5.80 -3.16
C PRO A 20 14.61 -6.52 -2.95
N THR A 21 14.58 -7.84 -2.92
CA THR A 21 15.77 -8.69 -2.94
C THR A 21 15.56 -9.76 -4.01
N PRO A 22 16.40 -9.86 -5.05
CA PRO A 22 16.23 -10.91 -6.05
C PRO A 22 16.04 -12.29 -5.39
N PRO A 23 14.97 -13.06 -5.71
CA PRO A 23 13.98 -12.83 -6.78
C PRO A 23 12.71 -12.04 -6.39
N ASP A 24 12.49 -11.71 -5.11
CA ASP A 24 11.19 -11.29 -4.56
C ASP A 24 11.23 -9.99 -3.72
N TYR A 25 10.07 -9.51 -3.30
CA TYR A 25 9.97 -8.52 -2.23
C TYR A 25 9.89 -9.24 -0.89
N ARG A 26 10.77 -8.91 0.07
CA ARG A 26 10.79 -9.59 1.37
C ARG A 26 9.70 -9.12 2.33
N GLU A 27 9.19 -7.91 2.13
CA GLU A 27 8.18 -7.34 2.99
C GLU A 27 6.88 -7.19 2.21
N LEU A 28 5.86 -7.93 2.65
CA LEU A 28 4.48 -7.81 2.21
C LEU A 28 3.63 -7.44 3.43
N ARG A 29 2.91 -6.33 3.34
CA ARG A 29 1.90 -5.94 4.33
C ARG A 29 0.56 -5.72 3.67
N GLU A 30 -0.50 -6.15 4.34
CA GLU A 30 -1.86 -5.84 3.95
C GLU A 30 -2.37 -4.68 4.79
N HIS A 31 -3.07 -3.74 4.15
CA HIS A 31 -3.67 -2.59 4.79
C HIS A 31 -5.15 -2.47 4.42
N ARG A 32 -5.97 -2.07 5.39
CA ARG A 32 -7.43 -1.93 5.26
C ARG A 32 -7.88 -0.64 5.95
N PRO A 33 -9.02 -0.03 5.62
CA PRO A 33 -9.55 1.08 6.42
C PRO A 33 -9.65 0.67 7.90
N PRO A 34 -9.29 1.56 8.87
CA PRO A 34 -8.98 2.99 8.71
C PRO A 34 -7.48 3.29 8.52
N ASP A 35 -6.65 2.33 8.10
CA ASP A 35 -5.22 2.52 7.93
C ASP A 35 -4.88 3.70 7.01
N GLN A 36 -3.68 4.24 7.23
CA GLN A 36 -3.08 5.26 6.40
C GLN A 36 -1.71 4.78 5.89
N LEU A 37 -1.37 5.15 4.66
CA LEU A 37 -0.14 4.76 4.01
C LEU A 37 0.65 5.98 3.52
N SER A 38 1.97 5.86 3.53
CA SER A 38 2.88 6.85 2.96
C SER A 38 3.88 6.18 2.04
N PRO A 39 4.07 6.69 0.80
CA PRO A 39 5.13 6.23 -0.08
C PRO A 39 6.51 6.41 0.56
N LEU A 40 7.43 5.48 0.32
CA LEU A 40 8.81 5.56 0.84
C LEU A 40 9.54 6.82 0.34
N ALA A 41 9.26 7.25 -0.89
CA ALA A 41 9.87 8.46 -1.47
C ALA A 41 9.25 9.77 -0.95
N PHE A 42 8.07 9.71 -0.32
CA PHE A 42 7.30 10.87 0.14
C PHE A 42 6.67 10.56 1.51
N PRO A 43 7.47 10.44 2.59
CA PRO A 43 6.98 10.00 3.89
C PRO A 43 5.95 10.97 4.51
N ASP A 44 5.97 12.24 4.11
CA ASP A 44 5.02 13.25 4.61
C ASP A 44 3.67 13.23 3.85
N LEU A 45 3.57 12.50 2.73
CA LEU A 45 2.30 12.30 2.02
C LEU A 45 1.52 11.18 2.70
N ILE A 46 0.40 11.52 3.32
CA ILE A 46 -0.49 10.55 3.97
C ILE A 46 -1.67 10.26 3.04
N LEU A 47 -1.83 8.98 2.67
CA LEU A 47 -2.91 8.49 1.82
C LEU A 47 -3.82 7.56 2.64
N PRO A 48 -5.08 7.94 2.91
CA PRO A 48 -6.04 7.05 3.56
C PRO A 48 -6.32 5.83 2.69
N VAL A 49 -6.30 4.64 3.27
CA VAL A 49 -6.59 3.40 2.52
C VAL A 49 -8.02 3.40 1.97
N ALA A 50 -8.97 4.04 2.65
CA ALA A 50 -10.33 4.22 2.15
C ALA A 50 -10.38 4.98 0.81
N GLU A 51 -9.59 6.05 0.65
CA GLU A 51 -9.54 6.80 -0.61
C GLU A 51 -8.91 5.99 -1.74
N LEU A 52 -7.84 5.23 -1.43
CA LEU A 52 -7.19 4.33 -2.40
C LEU A 52 -8.13 3.22 -2.89
N LEU A 53 -9.08 2.80 -2.07
CA LEU A 53 -10.11 1.82 -2.41
C LEU A 53 -11.36 2.44 -3.04
N GLY A 54 -11.43 3.77 -3.19
CA GLY A 54 -12.62 4.46 -3.68
C GLY A 54 -13.81 4.44 -2.71
N LEU A 55 -13.55 4.25 -1.41
CA LEU A 55 -14.53 4.28 -0.32
C LEU A 55 -14.61 5.66 0.36
N GLY A 56 -13.85 6.63 -0.12
CA GLY A 56 -13.96 8.04 0.29
C GLY A 56 -15.29 8.65 -0.12
N THR A 57 -15.72 9.68 0.61
CA THR A 57 -16.97 10.45 0.40
C THR A 57 -16.99 11.21 -0.91
#